data_AF-A0A7J6VT19-F1
#
_entry.id   AF-A0A7J6VT19-F1
#
_cell.length_a   1.000
_cell.length_b   1.000
_cell.length_c   1.000
_cell.angle_alpha   90.00
_cell.angle_beta   90.00
_cell.angle_gamma   90.00
#
_symmetry.space_group_name_H-M   'P 1'
#
loop_
_entity.id
_entity.type
_entity.pdbx_description
1 polymer ?
#
loop_
_entity_poly.entity_id
_entity_poly.type
_entity_poly.pdbx_seq_one_letter_code
_entity_poly.pdbx_strand_id
1 'polypeptide(L)'
;MGELKEKDRLMVKEEEDAKVRVWKYVCGFVGMAVVKCAVEHEIFDFIENHGIPMTINELSAALACSSLFLCHIMRFLCAPKVVKRKVQQ
;
A
#
# COMPACT_ATOMS: atom_id res chain seq x y z
N MET A 1 31.14 13.92 -30.15
CA MET A 1 29.65 13.93 -30.27
C MET A 1 28.98 12.81 -29.46
N GLY A 2 29.59 11.63 -29.28
CA GLY A 2 29.02 10.53 -28.47
C GLY A 2 28.98 10.78 -26.96
N GLU A 3 30.02 11.39 -26.39
CA GLU A 3 30.14 11.60 -24.93
C GLU A 3 29.12 12.61 -24.37
N LEU A 4 28.72 13.61 -25.16
CA LEU A 4 27.72 14.60 -24.74
C LEU A 4 26.33 13.96 -24.60
N LYS A 5 25.95 13.12 -25.57
CA LYS A 5 24.67 12.38 -25.54
C LYS A 5 24.58 11.40 -24.37
N GLU A 6 25.71 10.84 -23.94
CA GLU A 6 25.75 9.93 -22.80
C GLU A 6 25.59 10.69 -21.47
N LYS A 7 26.23 11.85 -21.34
CA LYS A 7 26.05 12.75 -20.18
C LYS A 7 24.61 13.25 -20.08
N ASP A 8 23.99 13.63 -21.20
CA ASP A 8 22.59 14.05 -21.21
C ASP A 8 21.64 12.94 -20.75
N ARG A 9 21.87 11.69 -21.19
CA ARG A 9 21.10 10.52 -20.74
C ARG A 9 21.28 10.23 -19.25
N LEU A 10 22.50 10.34 -18.74
CA LEU A 10 22.79 10.17 -17.32
C LEU A 10 22.09 11.22 -16.47
N MET A 11 22.12 12.50 -16.88
CA MET A 11 21.42 13.58 -16.17
C MET A 11 19.91 13.38 -16.14
N VAL A 12 19.30 12.94 -17.26
CA VAL A 12 17.86 12.63 -17.29
C VAL A 12 17.52 11.51 -16.30
N LYS A 13 18.33 10.45 -16.27
CA LYS A 13 18.14 9.33 -15.33
C LYS A 13 18.29 9.78 -13.87
N GLU A 14 19.29 10.60 -13.56
CA GLU A 14 19.49 11.14 -12.21
C GLU A 14 18.30 12.01 -11.76
N GLU A 15 17.73 12.80 -12.67
CA GLU A 15 16.52 13.60 -12.41
C GLU A 15 15.30 12.70 -12.15
N GLU A 16 15.10 11.66 -12.95
CA GLU A 16 14.03 10.67 -12.74
C GLU A 16 14.18 9.96 -11.39
N ASP A 17 15.39 9.52 -11.06
CA ASP A 17 15.68 8.89 -9.77
C ASP A 17 15.46 9.87 -8.60
N ALA A 18 15.82 11.15 -8.76
CA ALA A 18 15.56 12.18 -7.78
C ALA A 18 14.06 12.40 -7.56
N LYS A 19 13.26 12.44 -8.63
CA LYS A 19 11.79 12.52 -8.54
C LYS A 19 11.23 11.35 -7.76
N VAL A 20 11.68 10.13 -8.05
CA VAL A 20 11.24 8.93 -7.30
C VAL A 20 11.61 9.03 -5.83
N ARG A 21 12.81 9.50 -5.48
CA ARG A 21 13.22 9.69 -4.08
C ARG A 21 12.36 10.73 -3.36
N VAL A 22 12.06 11.86 -3.99
CA VAL A 22 11.18 12.89 -3.42
C VAL A 22 9.79 12.32 -3.17
N TRP A 23 9.21 11.60 -4.14
CA TRP A 23 7.91 10.96 -3.96
C TRP A 23 7.89 9.93 -2.83
N LYS A 24 8.94 9.11 -2.70
CA LYS A 24 9.07 8.17 -1.57
C LYS A 24 9.15 8.90 -0.23
N TYR A 25 9.85 10.03 -0.15
CA TYR A 25 9.94 10.83 1.06
C TYR A 25 8.58 11.46 1.41
N VAL A 26 7.95 12.13 0.45
CA VAL A 26 6.64 12.78 0.63
C VAL A 26 5.56 11.77 1.01
N CYS A 27 5.52 10.60 0.36
CA CYS A 27 4.54 9.55 0.63
C CYS A 27 4.96 8.55 1.70
N GLY A 28 6.12 8.72 2.34
CA GLY A 28 6.66 7.76 3.30
C GLY A 28 5.76 7.54 4.53
N PHE A 29 4.96 8.55 4.90
CA PHE A 29 4.02 8.46 6.02
C PHE A 29 2.79 7.59 5.73
N VAL A 30 2.45 7.35 4.45
CA VAL A 30 1.20 6.69 4.06
C VAL A 30 1.12 5.28 4.62
N GLY A 31 2.23 4.52 4.60
CA GLY A 31 2.27 3.18 5.17
C GLY A 31 1.97 3.17 6.67
N MET A 32 2.56 4.10 7.43
CA MET A 32 2.32 4.22 8.87
C MET A 32 0.88 4.65 9.18
N ALA A 33 0.34 5.60 8.41
CA ALA A 33 -1.04 6.04 8.56
C ALA A 33 -2.04 4.89 8.34
N VAL A 34 -1.80 4.06 7.31
CA VAL A 34 -2.62 2.86 7.06
C VAL A 34 -2.55 1.87 8.22
N VAL A 35 -1.35 1.61 8.77
CA VAL A 35 -1.18 0.72 9.94
C VAL A 35 -1.89 1.29 11.16
N LYS A 36 -1.76 2.60 11.44
CA LYS A 36 -2.47 3.27 12.55
C LYS A 36 -3.98 3.10 12.42
N CYS A 37 -4.56 3.36 11.25
CA CYS A 37 -5.98 3.15 11.02
C CYS A 37 -6.39 1.68 11.22
N ALA A 38 -5.56 0.73 10.77
CA ALA A 38 -5.87 -0.69 10.94
C ALA A 38 -5.84 -1.14 12.40
N VAL A 39 -4.96 -0.55 13.22
CA VAL A 39 -4.94 -0.76 14.68
C VAL A 39 -6.15 -0.09 15.36
N GLU A 40 -6.46 1.16 15.03
CA GLU A 40 -7.59 1.90 15.60
C GLU A 40 -8.94 1.26 15.30
N HIS A 41 -9.06 0.60 14.14
CA HIS A 41 -10.26 -0.12 13.74
C HIS A 41 -10.20 -1.63 14.02
N GLU A 42 -9.21 -2.10 14.81
CA GLU A 42 -9.04 -3.51 15.21
C GLU A 42 -9.12 -4.49 14.02
N ILE A 43 -8.68 -4.04 12.84
CA ILE A 43 -8.82 -4.79 11.57
C ILE A 43 -8.02 -6.09 11.66
N PHE A 44 -6.82 -6.03 12.25
CA PHE A 44 -5.96 -7.19 12.41
C PHE A 44 -6.60 -8.24 13.32
N ASP A 45 -7.06 -7.82 14.51
CA ASP A 45 -7.68 -8.69 15.50
C ASP A 45 -8.98 -9.30 14.96
N PHE A 46 -9.78 -8.51 14.23
CA PHE A 46 -11.00 -8.99 13.61
C PHE A 46 -10.73 -10.07 12.56
N ILE A 47 -9.71 -9.90 11.71
CA ILE A 47 -9.33 -10.90 10.71
C ILE A 47 -8.73 -12.15 11.37
N GLU A 48 -7.90 -11.99 12.40
CA GLU A 48 -7.26 -13.10 13.12
C GLU A 48 -8.29 -13.96 13.85
N ASN A 49 -9.22 -13.33 14.57
CA ASN A 49 -10.27 -14.01 15.33
C ASN A 49 -11.31 -14.71 14.43
N HIS A 50 -11.54 -14.21 13.21
CA HIS A 50 -12.50 -14.82 12.29
C HIS A 50 -12.02 -16.19 11.78
N GLY A 51 -10.70 -16.44 11.70
CA GLY A 51 -10.11 -17.75 11.37
C GLY A 51 -10.36 -18.28 9.95
N ILE A 52 -11.24 -17.66 9.18
CA ILE A 52 -11.64 -18.03 7.81
C ILE A 52 -11.44 -16.82 6.89
N PRO A 53 -10.99 -17.01 5.61
CA PRO A 53 -10.92 -15.93 4.64
C PRO A 53 -12.24 -15.16 4.56
N MET A 54 -12.15 -13.84 4.69
CA MET A 54 -13.30 -12.94 4.62
C MET A 54 -13.21 -12.03 3.39
N THR A 55 -14.35 -11.75 2.78
CA THR A 55 -14.48 -10.79 1.68
C THR A 55 -14.42 -9.34 2.19
N ILE A 56 -14.08 -8.40 1.31
CA ILE A 56 -14.06 -6.97 1.67
C ILE A 56 -15.44 -6.47 2.10
N ASN A 57 -16.52 -7.04 1.56
CA ASN A 57 -17.89 -6.64 1.88
C ASN A 57 -18.31 -7.13 3.28
N GLU A 58 -17.95 -8.36 3.65
CA GLU A 58 -18.18 -8.88 5.01
C GLU A 58 -17.40 -8.05 6.05
N LEU A 59 -16.16 -7.70 5.74
CA LEU A 59 -15.32 -6.86 6.60
C LEU A 59 -15.88 -5.43 6.70
N SER A 60 -16.38 -4.88 5.59
CA SER A 60 -17.05 -3.57 5.53
C SER A 60 -18.32 -3.54 6.38
N ALA A 61 -19.14 -4.60 6.33
CA ALA A 61 -20.33 -4.72 7.14
C ALA A 61 -20.00 -4.84 8.63
N ALA A 62 -18.98 -5.61 8.99
CA ALA A 62 -18.57 -5.80 10.38
C ALA A 62 -17.96 -4.54 11.02
N LEU A 63 -17.17 -3.79 10.26
CA LEU A 63 -16.49 -2.57 10.74
C LEU A 63 -17.28 -1.29 10.46
N ALA A 64 -18.48 -1.39 9.90
CA ALA A 64 -19.32 -0.27 9.45
C ALA A 64 -18.53 0.79 8.64
N CYS A 65 -17.62 0.34 7.77
CA CYS A 65 -16.69 1.18 7.02
C CYS A 65 -16.86 1.00 5.52
N SER A 66 -16.50 2.00 4.71
CA SER A 66 -16.62 1.91 3.25
C SER A 66 -15.76 0.77 2.67
N SER A 67 -16.38 -0.10 1.86
CA SER A 67 -15.70 -1.20 1.17
C SER A 67 -14.58 -0.72 0.24
N LEU A 68 -14.72 0.45 -0.39
CA LEU A 68 -13.68 1.05 -1.23
C LEU A 68 -12.46 1.48 -0.40
N PHE A 69 -12.68 2.08 0.77
CA PHE A 69 -11.61 2.50 1.66
C PHE A 69 -10.87 1.29 2.25
N LEU A 70 -11.62 0.29 2.70
CA LEU A 70 -11.09 -1.00 3.14
C LEU A 70 -10.28 -1.70 2.04
N CYS A 71 -10.72 -1.65 0.79
CA CYS A 71 -9.96 -2.21 -0.34
C CYS A 71 -8.59 -1.53 -0.52
N HIS A 72 -8.49 -0.23 -0.28
CA HIS A 72 -7.21 0.50 -0.31
C HIS A 72 -6.31 0.09 0.86
N ILE A 73 -6.84 0.12 2.09
CA ILE A 73 -6.11 -0.28 3.30
C ILE A 73 -5.59 -1.71 3.16
N MET A 74 -6.46 -2.67 2.82
CA MET A 74 -6.10 -4.08 2.70
C MET A 74 -5.04 -4.31 1.62
N ARG A 75 -5.04 -3.53 0.54
CA ARG A 75 -4.00 -3.61 -0.50
C ARG A 75 -2.65 -3.13 0.03
N PHE A 76 -2.63 -2.05 0.81
CA PHE A 76 -1.44 -1.55 1.49
C PHE A 76 -0.92 -2.50 2.57
N LEU A 77 -1.80 -3.24 3.26
CA LEU A 77 -1.42 -4.22 4.29
C LEU A 77 -0.97 -5.57 3.72
N CYS A 78 -1.54 -6.00 2.58
CA CYS A 78 -1.14 -7.25 1.91
C CYS A 78 0.19 -7.14 1.14
N ALA A 79 0.52 -5.96 0.61
CA ALA A 79 1.77 -5.73 -0.12
C ALA A 79 3.05 -6.04 0.72
N PRO A 80 3.16 -5.63 2.00
CA PRO A 80 4.29 -5.97 2.86
C PRO A 80 4.25 -7.40 3.47
N LYS A 81 3.41 -8.32 2.98
CA LYS A 81 3.20 -9.69 3.51
C LYS A 81 2.61 -9.77 4.94
N VAL A 82 2.06 -8.68 5.48
CA VAL A 82 1.42 -8.70 6.81
C VAL A 82 0.08 -9.46 6.77
N VAL A 83 -0.62 -9.44 5.64
CA VAL A 83 -1.89 -10.16 5.43
C VAL A 83 -1.84 -10.97 4.11
N LYS A 84 -2.34 -12.22 4.11
CA LYS A 84 -2.41 -13.07 2.91
C LYS A 84 -3.76 -12.90 2.20
N ARG A 85 -3.75 -12.47 0.94
CA ARG A 85 -4.95 -12.37 0.09
C ARG A 85 -5.14 -13.66 -0.71
N LYS A 86 -6.33 -14.28 -0.68
CA LYS A 86 -6.73 -15.30 -1.65
C LYS A 86 -7.57 -14.65 -2.75
N VAL A 87 -7.24 -14.93 -4.01
CA VAL A 87 -8.02 -14.53 -5.18
C VAL A 87 -8.99 -15.66 -5.48
N GLN A 88 -10.29 -15.41 -5.45
CA GLN A 88 -11.28 -16.36 -5.96
C GLN A 88 -11.29 -16.26 -7.50
N GLN A 89 -11.10 -17.40 -8.16
CA GLN A 89 -11.38 -17.60 -9.60
C GLN A 89 -12.86 -17.83 -9.81
#